data_AF-A0AAT9TPU9-F1
#
_entry.id   AF-A0AAT9TPU9-F1
#
_cell.length_a   1.000
_cell.length_b   1.000
_cell.length_c   1.000
_cell.angle_alpha   90.00
_cell.angle_beta   90.00
_cell.angle_gamma   90.00
#
_symmetry.space_group_name_H-M   'P 1'
#
loop_
_entity.id
_entity.type
_entity.pdbx_description
1 polymer ?
#
loop_
_entity_poly.entity_id
_entity_poly.type
_entity_poly.pdbx_seq_one_letter_code
_entity_poly.pdbx_strand_id
1 'polypeptide(L)'
;MTRWVQRQENPEVREEARRHAADPTGHGEWGSFCDMMAQAGFPNDVTDAAWQLVLGGIAEQGQLNDEAMAEHTDRQKQRDHRASNSWYQELVELVGDYLEIDTPTLALWSGGRVTSDYARSRGHTPLETTPFGGVVDKLTLTSDWMLKTPMWNVLSKAFVNRARGPVHIFLRAYNPDSVLIAQEVPQLRVVMALNPAVRLIWHPVYTAADGELMEITKSLGLTSDAPYSTRDECVQVLYDYLRLNHDPANLQSQRAHAEMSAHLEANGNPQ
;
A
#
# COMPACT_ATOMS: atom_id res chain seq x y z
N MET A 1 2.20 30.23 12.94
CA MET A 1 3.61 30.37 12.48
C MET A 1 3.96 29.04 11.83
N THR A 2 4.14 29.05 10.52
CA THR A 2 4.50 27.89 9.69
C THR A 2 5.92 27.45 10.07
N ARG A 3 6.11 26.20 10.50
CA ARG A 3 7.42 25.69 10.92
C ARG A 3 7.91 24.69 9.87
N TRP A 4 8.75 25.18 8.97
CA TRP A 4 9.35 24.37 7.94
C TRP A 4 10.38 23.39 8.50
N VAL A 5 10.39 22.16 7.99
CA VAL A 5 11.49 21.21 8.17
C VAL A 5 12.67 21.74 7.35
N GLN A 6 13.44 22.65 7.94
CA GLN A 6 14.72 23.04 7.36
C GLN A 6 15.70 21.88 7.56
N ARG A 7 15.76 20.96 6.58
CA ARG A 7 16.94 20.12 6.46
C ARG A 7 18.15 21.04 6.26
N GLN A 8 19.22 20.79 7.02
CA GLN A 8 20.50 21.45 6.76
C GLN A 8 20.81 21.30 5.27
N GLU A 9 21.42 22.33 4.66
CA GLU A 9 21.82 22.31 3.25
C GLU A 9 22.71 21.09 2.98
N ASN A 10 22.08 19.98 2.61
CA ASN A 10 22.81 18.81 2.14
C ASN A 10 23.07 19.06 0.65
N PRO A 11 24.34 19.25 0.25
CA PRO A 11 24.71 19.48 -1.14
C PRO A 11 24.25 18.35 -2.08
N GLU A 12 23.95 17.17 -1.55
CA GLU A 12 23.47 15.98 -2.28
C GLU A 12 21.98 16.04 -2.65
N VAL A 13 21.16 16.84 -1.96
CA VAL A 13 19.71 16.95 -2.26
C VAL A 13 19.48 17.82 -3.49
N ARG A 14 18.71 17.33 -4.47
CA ARG A 14 18.48 18.03 -5.76
C ARG A 14 17.73 19.36 -5.61
N GLU A 15 18.02 20.32 -6.49
CA GLU A 15 17.44 21.68 -6.46
C GLU A 15 15.91 21.72 -6.47
N GLU A 16 15.25 20.78 -7.16
CA GLU A 16 13.79 20.68 -7.18
C GLU A 16 13.22 20.20 -5.85
N ALA A 17 13.86 19.21 -5.21
CA ALA A 17 13.52 18.79 -3.85
C ALA A 17 13.76 19.92 -2.84
N ARG A 18 14.87 20.68 -2.99
CA ARG A 18 15.14 21.89 -2.20
C ARG A 18 14.09 22.96 -2.43
N ARG A 19 13.64 23.18 -3.67
CA ARG A 19 12.61 24.16 -3.99
C ARG A 19 11.27 23.78 -3.38
N HIS A 20 10.86 22.52 -3.49
CA HIS A 20 9.62 22.04 -2.84
C HIS A 20 9.71 22.08 -1.31
N ALA A 21 10.89 21.84 -0.75
CA ALA A 21 11.14 22.07 0.67
C ALA A 21 11.14 23.55 1.05
N ALA A 22 11.56 24.46 0.17
CA ALA A 22 11.66 25.89 0.43
C ALA A 22 10.35 26.66 0.19
N ASP A 23 9.58 26.29 -0.83
CA ASP A 23 8.23 26.80 -1.13
C ASP A 23 7.27 25.67 -1.50
N PRO A 24 6.74 24.97 -0.47
CA PRO A 24 5.74 23.93 -0.66
C PRO A 24 4.37 24.43 -1.19
N THR A 25 4.09 25.74 -1.12
CA THR A 25 2.75 26.27 -1.38
C THR A 25 2.43 26.45 -2.86
N GLY A 26 3.45 26.40 -3.72
CA GLY A 26 3.30 26.52 -5.17
C GLY A 26 2.67 25.31 -5.86
N HIS A 27 2.49 24.18 -5.17
CA HIS A 27 1.86 22.99 -5.73
C HIS A 27 0.33 23.10 -5.72
N GLY A 28 -0.33 22.79 -6.84
CA GLY A 28 -1.76 23.04 -7.04
C GLY A 28 -2.72 22.33 -6.07
N GLU A 29 -2.24 21.28 -5.39
CA GLU A 29 -3.01 20.53 -4.38
C GLU A 29 -2.76 20.99 -2.92
N TRP A 30 -1.93 22.03 -2.68
CA TRP A 30 -1.60 22.50 -1.33
C TRP A 30 -2.83 22.88 -0.50
N GLY A 31 -3.76 23.65 -1.07
CA GLY A 31 -4.99 24.07 -0.38
C GLY A 31 -5.86 22.86 0.00
N SER A 32 -6.10 21.96 -0.95
CA SER A 32 -6.86 20.72 -0.71
C SER A 32 -6.20 19.84 0.36
N PHE A 33 -4.87 19.75 0.36
CA PHE A 33 -4.14 19.01 1.38
C PHE A 33 -4.33 19.63 2.77
N CYS A 34 -4.20 20.95 2.91
CA CYS A 34 -4.43 21.65 4.17
C CYS A 34 -5.84 21.42 4.70
N ASP A 35 -6.85 21.53 3.83
CA ASP A 35 -8.25 21.34 4.20
C ASP A 35 -8.50 19.91 4.69
N MET A 36 -7.96 18.90 4.00
CA MET A 36 -8.10 17.50 4.40
C MET A 36 -7.37 17.18 5.70
N MET A 37 -6.15 17.71 5.90
CA MET A 37 -5.39 17.54 7.13
C MET A 37 -6.12 18.21 8.32
N ALA A 38 -6.66 19.42 8.13
CA ALA A 38 -7.44 20.10 9.15
C ALA A 38 -8.72 19.32 9.51
N GLN A 39 -9.43 18.78 8.51
CA GLN A 39 -10.61 17.93 8.74
C GLN A 39 -10.27 16.64 9.49
N ALA A 40 -9.10 16.06 9.24
CA ALA A 40 -8.59 14.89 9.96
C ALA A 40 -7.96 15.24 11.33
N GLY A 41 -7.99 16.52 11.74
CA GLY A 41 -7.57 16.96 13.06
C GLY A 41 -6.07 17.19 13.23
N PHE A 42 -5.32 17.31 12.14
CA PHE A 42 -3.87 17.52 12.20
C PHE A 42 -3.52 18.96 12.60
N PRO A 43 -2.49 19.13 13.46
CA PRO A 43 -1.90 20.43 13.71
C PRO A 43 -1.26 21.05 12.45
N ASN A 44 -1.35 22.38 12.30
CA ASN A 44 -0.82 23.07 11.13
C ASN A 44 0.68 22.82 10.91
N ASP A 45 1.48 22.72 11.97
CA ASP A 45 2.92 22.44 11.86
C ASP A 45 3.19 21.02 11.34
N VAL A 46 2.36 20.04 11.70
CA VAL A 46 2.40 18.68 11.14
C VAL A 46 1.97 18.70 9.68
N THR A 47 0.92 19.47 9.34
CA THR A 47 0.47 19.67 7.95
C THR A 47 1.60 20.22 7.08
N ASP A 48 2.19 21.35 7.48
CA ASP A 48 3.28 22.00 6.74
C ASP A 48 4.46 21.03 6.54
N ALA A 49 4.88 20.35 7.60
CA ALA A 49 5.99 19.42 7.57
C ALA A 49 5.71 18.17 6.71
N ALA A 50 4.54 17.55 6.86
CA ALA A 50 4.16 16.37 6.09
C ALA A 50 4.13 16.65 4.59
N TRP A 51 3.63 17.82 4.20
CA TRP A 51 3.60 18.22 2.81
C TRP A 51 4.98 18.41 2.21
N GLN A 52 5.89 19.08 2.94
CA GLN A 52 7.28 19.20 2.53
C GLN A 52 7.94 17.84 2.37
N LEU A 53 7.70 16.91 3.30
CA LEU A 53 8.26 15.57 3.26
C LEU A 53 7.74 14.75 2.08
N VAL A 54 6.45 14.87 1.75
CA VAL A 54 5.84 14.24 0.57
C VAL A 54 6.46 14.78 -0.73
N LEU A 55 6.50 16.10 -0.92
CA LEU A 55 7.00 16.69 -2.17
C LEU A 55 8.52 16.53 -2.32
N GLY A 56 9.28 16.72 -1.23
CA GLY A 56 10.73 16.49 -1.20
C GLY A 56 11.06 15.04 -1.54
N GLY A 57 10.32 14.09 -0.98
CA GLY A 57 10.48 12.67 -1.27
C GLY A 57 10.17 12.32 -2.73
N ILE A 58 9.12 12.89 -3.33
CA ILE A 58 8.81 12.68 -4.75
C ILE A 58 9.95 13.18 -5.63
N ALA A 59 10.48 14.38 -5.34
CA ALA A 59 11.55 14.98 -6.11
C ALA A 59 12.88 14.22 -5.99
N GLU A 60 13.18 13.63 -4.83
CA GLU A 60 14.37 12.79 -4.62
C GLU A 60 14.21 11.39 -5.24
N GLN A 61 12.99 10.83 -5.23
CA GLN A 61 12.76 9.45 -5.65
C GLN A 61 13.15 9.17 -7.11
N GLY A 62 13.02 10.15 -8.00
CA GLY A 62 13.40 10.01 -9.40
C GLY A 62 14.89 9.65 -9.56
N GLN A 63 15.75 10.34 -8.80
CA GLN A 63 17.18 10.07 -8.80
C GLN A 63 17.52 8.71 -8.20
N LEU A 64 16.92 8.37 -7.06
CA LEU A 64 17.11 7.05 -6.44
C LEU A 64 16.67 5.91 -7.38
N ASN A 65 15.64 6.15 -8.20
CA ASN A 65 15.22 5.18 -9.22
C ASN A 65 16.28 5.03 -10.33
N ASP A 66 16.84 6.13 -10.83
CA ASP A 66 17.88 6.15 -11.86
C ASP A 66 19.19 5.50 -11.36
N GLU A 67 19.65 5.89 -10.18
CA GLU A 67 20.85 5.34 -9.52
C GLU A 67 20.71 3.85 -9.26
N ALA A 68 19.56 3.40 -8.74
CA ALA A 68 19.31 1.97 -8.53
C ALA A 68 19.50 1.19 -9.83
N MET A 69 19.01 1.71 -10.96
CA MET A 69 19.15 1.06 -12.26
C MET A 69 20.58 1.11 -12.81
N ALA A 70 21.32 2.19 -12.56
CA ALA A 70 22.69 2.38 -13.04
C ALA A 70 23.73 1.58 -12.23
N GLU A 71 23.56 1.51 -10.92
CA GLU A 71 24.59 1.03 -9.98
C GLU A 71 24.37 -0.41 -9.52
N HIS A 72 23.16 -0.95 -9.68
CA HIS A 72 22.82 -2.27 -9.18
C HIS A 72 22.21 -3.15 -10.26
N THR A 73 22.76 -4.36 -10.42
CA THR A 73 22.21 -5.40 -11.29
C THR A 73 21.27 -6.36 -10.54
N ASP A 74 21.44 -6.44 -9.22
CA ASP A 74 20.62 -7.27 -8.34
C ASP A 74 19.30 -6.56 -7.96
N ARG A 75 18.17 -7.25 -8.15
CA ARG A 75 16.84 -6.68 -7.90
C ARG A 75 16.61 -6.31 -6.44
N GLN A 76 17.19 -7.05 -5.49
CA GLN A 76 17.02 -6.74 -4.08
C GLN A 76 17.78 -5.45 -3.73
N LYS A 77 19.03 -5.32 -4.18
CA LYS A 77 19.81 -4.07 -4.01
C LYS A 77 19.13 -2.86 -4.65
N GLN A 78 18.55 -3.03 -5.84
CA GLN A 78 17.75 -1.97 -6.47
C GLN A 78 16.57 -1.53 -5.59
N ARG A 79 15.85 -2.49 -5.00
CA ARG A 79 14.73 -2.20 -4.08
C ARG A 79 15.20 -1.51 -2.82
N ASP A 80 16.29 -1.99 -2.23
CA ASP A 80 16.86 -1.43 -1.01
C ASP A 80 17.33 0.01 -1.22
N HIS A 81 18.01 0.30 -2.35
CA HIS A 81 18.43 1.66 -2.71
C HIS A 81 17.23 2.59 -2.89
N ARG A 82 16.20 2.17 -3.63
CA ARG A 82 14.97 2.98 -3.81
C ARG A 82 14.23 3.24 -2.49
N ALA A 83 14.32 2.32 -1.54
CA ALA A 83 13.71 2.45 -0.22
C ALA A 83 14.52 3.34 0.74
N SER A 84 15.72 3.77 0.37
CA SER A 84 16.59 4.62 1.19
C SER A 84 16.18 6.10 1.25
N ASN A 85 15.09 6.47 0.54
CA ASN A 85 14.56 7.84 0.49
C ASN A 85 14.28 8.37 1.91
N SER A 86 15.17 9.23 2.38
CA SER A 86 15.14 9.75 3.75
C SER A 86 13.93 10.63 4.03
N TRP A 87 13.38 11.32 3.02
CA TRP A 87 12.18 12.16 3.19
C TRP A 87 10.97 11.31 3.54
N TYR A 88 10.84 10.15 2.89
CA TYR A 88 9.76 9.21 3.20
C TYR A 88 9.95 8.53 4.56
N GLN A 89 11.20 8.29 5.00
CA GLN A 89 11.46 7.80 6.36
C GLN A 89 11.07 8.83 7.43
N GLU A 90 11.49 10.09 7.27
CA GLU A 90 11.09 11.18 8.17
C GLU A 90 9.57 11.44 8.13
N LEU A 91 8.93 11.27 6.97
CA LEU A 91 7.47 11.33 6.86
C LEU A 91 6.82 10.30 7.78
N VAL A 92 7.30 9.06 7.75
CA VAL A 92 6.80 7.97 8.61
C VAL A 92 6.99 8.29 10.10
N GLU A 93 8.14 8.85 10.47
CA GLU A 93 8.39 9.27 11.86
C GLU A 93 7.42 10.37 12.30
N LEU A 94 7.14 11.34 11.43
CA LEU A 94 6.20 12.42 11.69
C LEU A 94 4.75 11.94 11.80
N VAL A 95 4.31 11.09 10.88
CA VAL A 95 2.89 10.75 10.70
C VAL A 95 2.49 9.41 11.30
N GLY A 96 3.44 8.66 11.88
CA GLY A 96 3.20 7.29 12.33
C GLY A 96 1.98 7.16 13.24
N ASP A 97 1.81 8.08 14.20
CA ASP A 97 0.67 8.10 15.12
C ASP A 97 -0.67 8.42 14.46
N TYR A 98 -0.64 8.92 13.24
CA TYR A 98 -1.82 9.18 12.43
C TYR A 98 -2.12 8.04 11.43
N LEU A 99 -1.44 6.90 11.57
CA LEU A 99 -1.74 5.64 10.90
C LEU A 99 -2.53 4.68 11.82
N GLU A 100 -3.30 5.24 12.75
CA GLU A 100 -4.07 4.49 13.74
C GLU A 100 -5.16 3.61 13.14
N ILE A 101 -5.38 2.46 13.79
CA ILE A 101 -6.43 1.50 13.47
C ILE A 101 -7.67 1.88 14.30
N ASP A 102 -8.72 2.34 13.63
CA ASP A 102 -9.99 2.79 14.24
C ASP A 102 -11.03 1.67 14.39
N THR A 103 -10.73 0.47 13.92
CA THR A 103 -11.55 -0.75 14.09
C THR A 103 -10.82 -1.78 14.95
N PRO A 104 -11.46 -2.91 15.32
CA PRO A 104 -10.79 -3.94 16.12
C PRO A 104 -9.57 -4.58 15.42
N THR A 105 -9.50 -4.55 14.08
CA THR A 105 -8.46 -5.25 13.32
C THR A 105 -8.01 -4.46 12.08
N LEU A 106 -6.75 -4.61 11.73
CA LEU A 106 -6.17 -4.05 10.51
C LEU A 106 -6.47 -4.96 9.31
N ALA A 107 -6.57 -4.36 8.13
CA ALA A 107 -6.63 -5.06 6.86
C ALA A 107 -5.51 -4.66 5.90
N LEU A 108 -5.02 -5.65 5.16
CA LEU A 108 -4.17 -5.47 3.99
C LEU A 108 -4.88 -6.06 2.77
N TRP A 109 -4.50 -5.63 1.58
CA TRP A 109 -5.16 -6.08 0.38
C TRP A 109 -4.24 -6.10 -0.85
N SER A 110 -4.61 -6.93 -1.83
CA SER A 110 -3.98 -6.94 -3.15
C SER A 110 -5.03 -7.15 -4.24
N GLY A 111 -4.77 -6.55 -5.40
CA GLY A 111 -5.57 -6.74 -6.60
C GLY A 111 -6.52 -5.59 -6.94
N GLY A 112 -6.44 -4.43 -6.27
CA GLY A 112 -7.08 -3.17 -6.69
C GLY A 112 -7.75 -2.40 -5.55
N ARG A 113 -7.84 -1.07 -5.67
CA ARG A 113 -8.31 -0.14 -4.61
C ARG A 113 -9.69 -0.48 -4.05
N VAL A 114 -10.58 -1.06 -4.85
CA VAL A 114 -11.92 -1.51 -4.40
C VAL A 114 -11.85 -2.64 -3.35
N THR A 115 -10.75 -3.41 -3.30
CA THR A 115 -10.52 -4.40 -2.25
C THR A 115 -10.28 -3.73 -0.89
N SER A 116 -9.71 -2.51 -0.87
CA SER A 116 -9.60 -1.69 0.35
C SER A 116 -10.98 -1.32 0.88
N ASP A 117 -11.86 -0.81 0.01
CA ASP A 117 -13.23 -0.44 0.39
C ASP A 117 -14.02 -1.66 0.88
N TYR A 118 -13.83 -2.80 0.22
CA TYR A 118 -14.41 -4.06 0.66
C TYR A 118 -13.94 -4.40 2.09
N ALA A 119 -12.63 -4.43 2.34
CA ALA A 119 -12.07 -4.70 3.66
C ALA A 119 -12.60 -3.74 4.74
N ARG A 120 -12.78 -2.46 4.40
CA ARG A 120 -13.40 -1.47 5.28
C ARG A 120 -14.85 -1.80 5.58
N SER A 121 -15.64 -2.19 4.57
CA SER A 121 -17.04 -2.58 4.79
C SER A 121 -17.18 -3.86 5.63
N ARG A 122 -16.14 -4.70 5.70
CA ARG A 122 -16.04 -5.85 6.62
C ARG A 122 -15.63 -5.48 8.05
N GLY A 123 -15.45 -4.20 8.35
CA GLY A 123 -15.14 -3.71 9.70
C GLY A 123 -13.65 -3.78 10.06
N HIS A 124 -12.77 -3.74 9.05
CA HIS A 124 -11.33 -3.69 9.24
C HIS A 124 -10.78 -2.34 8.77
N THR A 125 -9.64 -1.91 9.31
CA THR A 125 -8.99 -0.66 8.86
C THR A 125 -7.92 -1.00 7.83
N PRO A 126 -8.09 -0.68 6.54
CA PRO A 126 -6.99 -0.60 5.58
C PRO A 126 -6.22 0.73 5.68
N LEU A 127 -5.00 0.77 5.13
CA LEU A 127 -4.11 1.94 5.19
C LEU A 127 -4.80 3.23 4.71
N GLU A 128 -5.52 3.16 3.60
CA GLU A 128 -6.20 4.30 2.98
C GLU A 128 -7.37 4.86 3.81
N THR A 129 -7.74 4.19 4.90
CA THR A 129 -8.80 4.65 5.82
C THR A 129 -8.25 5.21 7.13
N THR A 130 -6.93 5.16 7.33
CA THR A 130 -6.27 5.82 8.46
C THR A 130 -6.31 7.35 8.28
N PRO A 131 -6.21 8.15 9.36
CA PRO A 131 -6.23 9.60 9.26
C PRO A 131 -5.25 10.18 8.22
N PHE A 132 -3.98 9.77 8.22
CA PHE A 132 -3.02 10.26 7.23
C PHE A 132 -3.14 9.53 5.89
N GLY A 133 -3.30 8.20 5.90
CA GLY A 133 -3.39 7.42 4.67
C GLY A 133 -4.57 7.84 3.79
N GLY A 134 -5.71 8.20 4.39
CA GLY A 134 -6.89 8.69 3.67
C GLY A 134 -6.77 10.12 3.14
N VAL A 135 -5.85 10.93 3.69
CA VAL A 135 -5.49 12.22 3.07
C VAL A 135 -4.67 11.95 1.81
N VAL A 136 -3.62 11.14 1.92
CA VAL A 136 -2.69 10.89 0.81
C VAL A 136 -3.34 10.10 -0.34
N ASP A 137 -4.26 9.18 -0.05
CA ASP A 137 -5.05 8.42 -1.04
C ASP A 137 -5.85 9.32 -1.99
N LYS A 138 -6.26 10.51 -1.53
CA LYS A 138 -7.09 11.46 -2.30
C LYS A 138 -6.26 12.43 -3.15
N LEU A 139 -4.94 12.45 -2.99
CA LEU A 139 -4.06 13.35 -3.73
C LEU A 139 -3.58 12.69 -5.01
N THR A 140 -3.47 13.49 -6.07
CA THR A 140 -2.83 13.04 -7.31
C THR A 140 -1.32 13.03 -7.15
N LEU A 141 -0.76 14.15 -6.65
CA LEU A 141 0.67 14.49 -6.49
C LEU A 141 1.46 14.47 -7.80
N THR A 142 1.49 13.32 -8.46
CA THR A 142 2.11 13.09 -9.76
C THR A 142 1.43 11.90 -10.44
N SER A 143 1.44 11.88 -11.77
CA SER A 143 0.97 10.72 -12.56
C SER A 143 2.00 9.57 -12.57
N ASP A 144 3.26 9.85 -12.21
CA ASP A 144 4.31 8.84 -12.18
C ASP A 144 4.27 8.02 -10.88
N TRP A 145 3.79 6.78 -10.99
CA TRP A 145 3.72 5.83 -9.89
C TRP A 145 5.09 5.39 -9.38
N MET A 146 6.16 5.47 -10.18
CA MET A 146 7.51 5.11 -9.73
C MET A 146 8.04 6.06 -8.64
N LEU A 147 7.48 7.27 -8.56
CA LEU A 147 7.82 8.24 -7.53
C LEU A 147 6.99 8.06 -6.26
N LYS A 148 5.71 7.68 -6.40
CA LYS A 148 4.78 7.51 -5.27
C LYS A 148 4.85 6.15 -4.60
N THR A 149 5.14 5.08 -5.34
CA THR A 149 5.13 3.71 -4.81
C THR A 149 6.05 3.54 -3.59
N PRO A 150 7.29 4.09 -3.58
CA PRO A 150 8.16 3.97 -2.41
C PRO A 150 7.61 4.66 -1.15
N MET A 151 6.89 5.79 -1.28
CA MET A 151 6.19 6.42 -0.16
C MET A 151 5.12 5.48 0.43
N TRP A 152 4.28 4.91 -0.44
CA TRP A 152 3.26 3.96 -0.01
C TRP A 152 3.88 2.73 0.68
N ASN A 153 5.02 2.24 0.20
CA ASN A 153 5.72 1.11 0.83
C ASN A 153 6.17 1.40 2.26
N VAL A 154 6.72 2.59 2.53
CA VAL A 154 7.17 2.92 3.89
C VAL A 154 5.99 3.19 4.83
N LEU A 155 4.92 3.83 4.33
CA LEU A 155 3.68 4.04 5.10
C LEU A 155 3.02 2.70 5.43
N SER A 156 2.96 1.79 4.47
CA SER A 156 2.48 0.41 4.62
C SER A 156 3.27 -0.36 5.68
N LYS A 157 4.62 -0.30 5.67
CA LYS A 157 5.47 -0.88 6.73
C LYS A 157 5.20 -0.27 8.11
N ALA A 158 5.03 1.04 8.18
CA ALA A 158 4.71 1.73 9.44
C ALA A 158 3.33 1.34 9.97
N PHE A 159 2.37 1.17 9.07
CA PHE A 159 1.00 0.79 9.38
C PHE A 159 0.90 -0.64 9.93
N VAL A 160 1.59 -1.62 9.34
CA VAL A 160 1.58 -2.99 9.87
C VAL A 160 2.17 -3.11 11.28
N ASN A 161 3.09 -2.21 11.66
CA ASN A 161 3.62 -2.14 13.03
C ASN A 161 2.56 -1.71 14.07
N ARG A 162 1.42 -1.18 13.62
CA ARG A 162 0.28 -0.84 14.48
C ARG A 162 -0.61 -2.03 14.80
N ALA A 163 -0.39 -3.21 14.20
CA ALA A 163 -1.21 -4.39 14.44
C ALA A 163 -1.20 -4.83 15.91
N ARG A 164 -2.38 -4.85 16.54
CA ARG A 164 -2.57 -5.27 17.95
C ARG A 164 -3.25 -6.63 18.09
N GLY A 165 -3.85 -7.13 17.03
CA GLY A 165 -4.63 -8.37 16.99
C GLY A 165 -4.62 -8.99 15.60
N PRO A 166 -5.63 -9.79 15.24
CA PRO A 166 -5.70 -10.40 13.91
C PRO A 166 -5.58 -9.38 12.78
N VAL A 167 -4.86 -9.76 11.74
CA VAL A 167 -4.67 -8.98 10.51
C VAL A 167 -5.36 -9.73 9.38
N HIS A 168 -6.32 -9.08 8.74
CA HIS A 168 -7.10 -9.64 7.65
C HIS A 168 -6.47 -9.26 6.30
N ILE A 169 -6.20 -10.23 5.44
CA ILE A 169 -5.53 -10.03 4.16
C ILE A 169 -6.46 -10.45 3.03
N PHE A 170 -6.95 -9.47 2.27
CA PHE A 170 -7.88 -9.67 1.16
C PHE A 170 -7.14 -9.77 -0.18
N LEU A 171 -7.19 -10.94 -0.82
CA LEU A 171 -6.50 -11.22 -2.07
C LEU A 171 -7.48 -11.37 -3.21
N ARG A 172 -7.53 -10.37 -4.11
CA ARG A 172 -8.20 -10.49 -5.41
C ARG A 172 -7.27 -10.95 -6.53
N ALA A 173 -5.98 -10.66 -6.38
CA ALA A 173 -4.91 -11.13 -7.24
C ALA A 173 -3.66 -11.39 -6.40
N TYR A 174 -2.91 -12.43 -6.75
CA TYR A 174 -1.66 -12.78 -6.08
C TYR A 174 -0.47 -12.45 -6.97
N ASN A 175 0.43 -11.61 -6.45
CA ASN A 175 1.73 -11.34 -7.05
C ASN A 175 2.80 -11.42 -5.95
N PRO A 176 3.79 -12.33 -6.05
CA PRO A 176 4.84 -12.47 -5.04
C PRO A 176 5.73 -11.23 -4.91
N ASP A 177 5.80 -10.39 -5.94
CA ASP A 177 6.55 -9.13 -5.95
C ASP A 177 5.75 -7.93 -5.46
N SER A 178 4.47 -8.11 -5.10
CA SER A 178 3.64 -7.04 -4.52
C SER A 178 4.20 -6.56 -3.18
N VAL A 179 3.89 -5.31 -2.82
CA VAL A 179 4.23 -4.72 -1.51
C VAL A 179 3.73 -5.61 -0.37
N LEU A 180 2.50 -6.11 -0.53
CA LEU A 180 1.89 -7.04 0.41
C LEU A 180 2.76 -8.26 0.69
N ILE A 181 3.16 -8.98 -0.36
CA ILE A 181 3.87 -10.25 -0.18
C ILE A 181 5.35 -10.03 0.12
N ALA A 182 5.99 -9.06 -0.52
CA ALA A 182 7.43 -8.84 -0.42
C ALA A 182 7.84 -8.00 0.79
N GLN A 183 6.95 -7.19 1.37
CA GLN A 183 7.29 -6.23 2.43
C GLN A 183 6.37 -6.33 3.65
N GLU A 184 5.04 -6.26 3.47
CA GLU A 184 4.10 -6.23 4.60
C GLU A 184 4.07 -7.56 5.37
N VAL A 185 3.95 -8.68 4.66
CA VAL A 185 3.90 -10.02 5.29
C VAL A 185 5.20 -10.35 6.04
N PRO A 186 6.41 -10.13 5.49
CA PRO A 186 7.65 -10.26 6.24
C PRO A 186 7.70 -9.38 7.49
N GLN A 187 7.28 -8.11 7.41
CA GLN A 187 7.24 -7.22 8.56
C GLN A 187 6.25 -7.69 9.62
N LEU A 188 5.06 -8.17 9.22
CA LEU A 188 4.08 -8.75 10.14
C LEU A 188 4.62 -9.98 10.86
N ARG A 189 5.47 -10.80 10.23
CA ARG A 189 6.11 -11.93 10.93
C ARG A 189 7.00 -11.46 12.08
N VAL A 190 7.67 -10.33 11.94
CA VAL A 190 8.42 -9.70 13.03
C VAL A 190 7.47 -9.23 14.13
N VAL A 191 6.37 -8.57 13.78
CA VAL A 191 5.34 -8.14 14.74
C VAL A 191 4.73 -9.34 15.48
N MET A 192 4.40 -10.42 14.79
CA MET A 192 3.86 -11.67 15.35
C MET A 192 4.82 -12.32 16.36
N ALA A 193 6.13 -12.25 16.11
CA ALA A 193 7.13 -12.76 17.04
C ALA A 193 7.15 -11.97 18.37
N LEU A 194 6.77 -10.70 18.35
CA LEU A 194 6.72 -9.82 19.52
C LEU A 194 5.31 -9.76 20.15
N ASN A 195 4.26 -10.02 19.37
CA ASN A 195 2.87 -9.98 19.80
C ASN A 195 2.10 -11.21 19.27
N PRO A 196 1.96 -12.28 20.07
CA PRO A 196 1.25 -13.50 19.68
C PRO A 196 -0.26 -13.33 19.40
N ALA A 197 -0.86 -12.19 19.79
CA ALA A 197 -2.24 -11.88 19.43
C ALA A 197 -2.39 -11.53 17.95
N VAL A 198 -1.28 -11.14 17.29
CA VAL A 198 -1.25 -10.90 15.85
C VAL A 198 -1.17 -12.23 15.14
N ARG A 199 -2.16 -12.46 14.27
CA ARG A 199 -2.26 -13.63 13.39
C ARG A 199 -2.78 -13.20 12.03
N LEU A 200 -2.32 -13.87 10.99
CA LEU A 200 -2.76 -13.58 9.62
C LEU A 200 -4.01 -14.39 9.30
N ILE A 201 -5.05 -13.72 8.81
CA ILE A 201 -6.28 -14.32 8.31
C ILE A 201 -6.41 -13.92 6.84
N TRP A 202 -6.51 -14.89 5.95
CA TRP A 202 -6.47 -14.68 4.51
C TRP A 202 -7.86 -14.85 3.91
N HIS A 203 -8.23 -13.99 2.97
CA HIS A 203 -9.55 -13.93 2.34
C HIS A 203 -9.37 -13.87 0.82
N PRO A 204 -9.66 -14.95 0.07
CA PRO A 204 -9.65 -14.92 -1.39
C PRO A 204 -10.93 -14.23 -1.88
N VAL A 205 -10.77 -13.16 -2.66
CA VAL A 205 -11.86 -12.30 -3.08
C VAL A 205 -12.03 -12.36 -4.60
N TYR A 206 -13.28 -12.40 -5.05
CA TYR A 206 -13.67 -12.34 -6.46
C TYR A 206 -14.68 -11.23 -6.66
N THR A 207 -14.55 -10.45 -7.74
CA THR A 207 -15.60 -9.51 -8.14
C THR A 207 -16.61 -10.25 -9.01
N ALA A 208 -17.83 -10.42 -8.51
CA ALA A 208 -18.94 -11.02 -9.25
C ALA A 208 -19.37 -10.14 -10.44
N ALA A 209 -20.21 -10.70 -11.32
CA ALA A 209 -20.61 -10.03 -12.56
C ALA A 209 -21.44 -8.74 -12.33
N ASP A 210 -22.11 -8.65 -11.19
CA ASP A 210 -22.81 -7.45 -10.71
C ASP A 210 -21.88 -6.39 -10.11
N GLY A 211 -20.57 -6.69 -9.98
CA GLY A 211 -19.58 -5.80 -9.39
C GLY A 211 -19.38 -5.98 -7.88
N GLU A 212 -20.14 -6.86 -7.23
CA GLU A 212 -19.97 -7.11 -5.79
C GLU A 212 -18.72 -7.95 -5.52
N LEU A 213 -17.93 -7.57 -4.51
CA LEU A 213 -16.83 -8.38 -4.04
C LEU A 213 -17.34 -9.44 -3.07
N MET A 214 -17.01 -10.69 -3.35
CA MET A 214 -17.41 -11.86 -2.57
C MET A 214 -16.19 -12.73 -2.28
N GLU A 215 -16.22 -13.48 -1.19
CA GLU A 215 -15.15 -14.38 -0.81
C GLU A 215 -15.37 -15.79 -1.35
N ILE A 216 -14.27 -16.46 -1.69
CA ILE A 216 -14.29 -17.78 -2.30
C ILE A 216 -14.15 -18.86 -1.21
N THR A 217 -15.13 -19.75 -1.15
CA THR A 217 -15.10 -20.94 -0.27
C THR A 217 -14.26 -22.07 -0.85
N LYS A 218 -13.87 -23.04 -0.01
CA LYS A 218 -13.13 -24.26 -0.44
C LYS A 218 -13.84 -25.08 -1.50
N SER A 219 -15.17 -25.03 -1.52
CA SER A 219 -16.01 -25.69 -2.53
C SER A 219 -16.21 -24.83 -3.78
N LEU A 220 -15.43 -23.75 -3.94
CA LEU A 220 -15.49 -22.80 -5.06
C LEU A 220 -16.84 -22.10 -5.22
N GLY A 221 -17.61 -21.98 -4.13
CA GLY A 221 -18.78 -21.11 -4.05
C GLY A 221 -18.42 -19.71 -3.55
N LEU A 222 -19.26 -18.72 -3.82
CA LEU A 222 -19.13 -17.34 -3.34
C LEU A 222 -19.94 -17.11 -2.05
N THR A 223 -19.36 -16.38 -1.11
CA THR A 223 -19.98 -16.03 0.18
C THR A 223 -19.52 -14.66 0.64
N SER A 224 -20.08 -14.17 1.76
CA SER A 224 -19.66 -12.90 2.37
C SER A 224 -18.47 -13.04 3.34
N ASP A 225 -18.11 -14.25 3.75
CA ASP A 225 -17.00 -14.54 4.67
C ASP A 225 -16.48 -15.97 4.46
N ALA A 226 -15.20 -16.09 4.10
CA ALA A 226 -14.46 -17.34 3.92
C ALA A 226 -12.98 -17.15 4.35
N PRO A 227 -12.69 -17.16 5.66
CA PRO A 227 -11.34 -16.96 6.17
C PRO A 227 -10.47 -18.22 6.06
N TYR A 228 -9.19 -18.01 5.77
CA TYR A 228 -8.16 -19.05 5.67
C TYR A 228 -6.98 -18.74 6.59
N SER A 229 -6.42 -19.79 7.18
CA SER A 229 -5.31 -19.65 8.13
C SER A 229 -3.94 -19.52 7.46
N THR A 230 -3.85 -19.86 6.16
CA THR A 230 -2.59 -19.84 5.43
C THR A 230 -2.73 -19.13 4.09
N ARG A 231 -1.64 -18.48 3.68
CA ARG A 231 -1.51 -17.87 2.34
C ARG A 231 -1.72 -18.91 1.26
N ASP A 232 -1.06 -20.06 1.37
CA ASP A 232 -1.01 -21.05 0.29
C ASP A 232 -2.39 -21.63 0.00
N GLU A 233 -3.19 -21.90 1.04
CA GLU A 233 -4.58 -22.34 0.89
C GLU A 233 -5.47 -21.25 0.26
N CYS A 234 -5.32 -20.00 0.70
CA CYS A 234 -6.05 -18.86 0.12
C CYS A 234 -5.71 -18.66 -1.36
N VAL A 235 -4.42 -18.71 -1.72
CA VAL A 235 -3.95 -18.53 -3.10
C VAL A 235 -4.41 -19.69 -3.98
N GLN A 236 -4.34 -20.92 -3.47
CA GLN A 236 -4.82 -22.11 -4.19
C GLN A 236 -6.31 -21.98 -4.52
N VAL A 237 -7.15 -21.63 -3.54
CA VAL A 237 -8.60 -21.44 -3.75
C VAL A 237 -8.90 -20.31 -4.74
N LEU A 238 -8.18 -19.18 -4.63
CA LEU A 238 -8.31 -18.09 -5.59
C LEU A 238 -8.00 -18.54 -7.02
N TYR A 239 -6.91 -19.28 -7.21
CA TYR A 239 -6.47 -19.75 -8.52
C TYR A 239 -7.41 -20.81 -9.08
N ASP A 240 -7.85 -21.76 -8.26
CA ASP A 240 -8.81 -22.78 -8.68
C ASP A 240 -10.15 -22.16 -9.10
N TYR A 241 -10.63 -21.16 -8.37
CA TYR A 241 -11.86 -20.45 -8.74
C TYR A 241 -11.69 -19.68 -10.05
N LEU A 242 -10.61 -18.91 -10.20
CA LEU A 242 -10.34 -18.18 -11.44
C LEU A 242 -10.21 -19.14 -12.64
N ARG A 243 -9.58 -20.30 -12.45
CA ARG A 243 -9.39 -21.27 -13.54
C ARG A 243 -10.67 -22.03 -13.90
N LEU A 244 -11.48 -22.43 -12.91
CA LEU A 244 -12.60 -23.36 -13.11
C LEU A 244 -13.96 -22.65 -13.23
N ASN A 245 -14.12 -21.51 -12.54
CA ASN A 245 -15.42 -20.87 -12.34
C ASN A 245 -15.48 -19.44 -12.86
N HIS A 246 -14.38 -18.87 -13.38
CA HIS A 246 -14.42 -17.54 -13.99
C HIS A 246 -15.27 -17.58 -15.26
N ASP A 247 -16.29 -16.72 -15.31
CA ASP A 247 -17.04 -16.43 -16.51
C ASP A 247 -16.23 -15.45 -17.39
N PRO A 248 -15.82 -15.83 -18.62
CA PRO A 248 -15.10 -14.93 -19.52
C PRO A 248 -15.87 -13.64 -19.88
N ALA A 249 -17.19 -13.62 -19.72
CA ALA A 249 -18.00 -12.42 -19.90
C ALA A 249 -17.93 -11.46 -18.69
N ASN A 250 -17.43 -11.91 -17.53
CA ASN A 250 -17.28 -11.07 -16.35
C ASN A 250 -16.04 -10.16 -16.45
N LEU A 251 -16.25 -8.98 -17.02
CA LEU A 251 -15.21 -7.96 -17.18
C LEU A 251 -14.64 -7.44 -15.85
N GLN A 252 -15.37 -7.58 -14.73
CA GLN A 252 -14.94 -7.08 -13.42
C GLN A 252 -13.76 -7.86 -12.83
N SER A 253 -13.62 -9.13 -13.22
CA SER A 253 -12.54 -10.02 -12.76
C SER A 253 -11.59 -10.43 -13.88
N GLN A 254 -11.77 -9.91 -15.10
CA GLN A 254 -10.95 -10.25 -16.25
C GLN A 254 -9.45 -9.99 -16.02
N ARG A 255 -9.12 -8.87 -15.36
CA ARG A 255 -7.72 -8.53 -15.04
C ARG A 255 -7.10 -9.56 -14.08
N ALA A 256 -7.80 -9.91 -13.01
CA ALA A 256 -7.30 -10.88 -12.03
C ALA A 256 -7.12 -12.27 -12.67
N HIS A 257 -8.06 -12.67 -13.54
CA HIS A 257 -7.94 -13.88 -14.33
C HIS A 257 -6.72 -13.85 -15.26
N ALA A 258 -6.53 -12.75 -16.02
CA ALA A 258 -5.40 -12.61 -16.93
C ALA A 258 -4.03 -12.63 -16.21
N GLU A 259 -3.93 -11.93 -15.07
CA GLU A 259 -2.72 -11.95 -14.22
C GLU A 259 -2.42 -13.37 -13.70
N MET A 260 -3.44 -14.11 -13.25
CA MET A 260 -3.30 -15.52 -12.85
C MET A 260 -2.83 -16.39 -14.02
N SER A 261 -3.45 -16.29 -15.20
CA SER A 261 -3.06 -17.07 -16.38
C SER A 261 -1.60 -16.84 -16.75
N ALA A 262 -1.16 -15.58 -16.80
CA ALA A 262 0.22 -15.23 -17.08
C ALA A 262 1.21 -15.83 -16.06
N HIS A 263 0.84 -15.85 -14.77
CA HIS A 263 1.65 -16.47 -13.73
C HIS A 263 1.71 -18.00 -13.83
N LEU A 264 0.63 -18.67 -14.22
CA LEU A 264 0.63 -20.13 -14.45
C LEU A 264 1.49 -20.50 -15.65
N GLU A 265 1.37 -19.75 -16.75
CA GLU A 265 2.17 -19.93 -17.96
C GLU A 265 3.67 -19.74 -17.69
N ALA A 266 4.06 -18.68 -16.97
CA ALA A 266 5.45 -18.42 -16.60
C ALA A 266 6.07 -19.53 -15.73
N ASN A 267 5.24 -20.27 -14.99
CA ASN A 267 5.66 -21.39 -14.14
C ASN A 267 5.55 -22.76 -14.83
N GLY A 268 5.29 -22.81 -16.14
CA GLY A 268 5.26 -24.05 -16.91
C GLY A 268 3.97 -24.88 -16.76
N ASN A 269 2.89 -24.27 -16.27
CA ASN A 269 1.56 -24.88 -16.23
C ASN A 269 0.68 -24.27 -17.34
N PRO A 270 0.69 -24.83 -18.57
CA PRO A 270 -0.21 -24.39 -19.63
C PRO A 270 -1.67 -24.68 -19.28
N GLN A 271 -2.58 -23.87 -19.84
CA GLN A 271 -4.03 -23.91 -19.62
C GLN A 271 -4.66 -25.28 -19.80
#